data_AF-A0A8B9IKL6-F1
#
_entry.id   AF-A0A8B9IKL6-F1
#
_cell.length_a   1.000
_cell.length_b   1.000
_cell.length_c   1.000
_cell.angle_alpha   90.00
_cell.angle_beta   90.00
_cell.angle_gamma   90.00
#
_symmetry.space_group_name_H-M   'P 1'
#
loop_
_entity.id
_entity.type
_entity.pdbx_description
1 polymer ?
#
loop_
_entity_poly.entity_id
_entity_poly.type
_entity_poly.pdbx_seq_one_letter_code
_entity_poly.pdbx_strand_id
1 'polypeptide(L)'
;MPSDVLSPDGSLNTMVQDEESGLTSRYEDPDQPQDPQDTVVPLHPEMPTDAAPTGSNRTRRCLGKVCTAREPCVLAGILILMFFFLFAGLSAVLGQKAAPVLACPYEWVGYRNVCYYLSGRQEQGSWNWSQEQCTTHGASLATVTRDWELNFLRQLKDSADSWLGLRRQGERLLCVDGSPFKETFLVQGHAECVYLNGEDVATSSCQQSRPYICSKAVGAAPENGGGETTFPVLDTGGSSH
;
A
#
# COMPACT_ATOMS: atom_id res chain seq x y z
N MET A 1 -29.58 -6.12 -50.03
CA MET A 1 -29.46 -6.87 -51.29
C MET A 1 -29.28 -5.88 -52.42
N PRO A 2 -28.38 -6.15 -53.38
CA PRO A 2 -26.98 -6.59 -53.18
C PRO A 2 -26.06 -5.72 -54.12
N SER A 3 -24.74 -5.73 -54.08
CA SER A 3 -23.90 -6.93 -54.10
C SER A 3 -22.53 -6.73 -53.47
N ASP A 4 -22.20 -7.74 -52.71
CA ASP A 4 -20.96 -8.08 -52.06
C ASP A 4 -19.85 -8.42 -53.07
N VAL A 5 -18.59 -8.19 -52.67
CA VAL A 5 -17.47 -9.04 -53.06
C VAL A 5 -16.72 -9.41 -51.78
N LEU A 6 -16.59 -10.72 -51.56
CA LEU A 6 -16.05 -11.36 -50.36
C LEU A 6 -14.80 -12.17 -50.72
N SER A 7 -13.71 -12.00 -49.93
CA SER A 7 -12.64 -12.96 -49.58
C SER A 7 -11.71 -13.53 -50.68
N PRO A 8 -10.58 -14.22 -50.37
CA PRO A 8 -10.10 -14.74 -49.08
C PRO A 8 -8.61 -14.45 -48.78
N ASP A 9 -8.23 -14.32 -47.50
CA ASP A 9 -7.08 -15.04 -46.94
C ASP A 9 -6.96 -14.73 -45.45
N GLY A 10 -7.53 -15.65 -44.65
CA GLY A 10 -7.11 -15.81 -43.28
C GLY A 10 -5.68 -16.37 -43.28
N SER A 11 -4.72 -15.57 -42.87
CA SER A 11 -3.45 -16.10 -42.37
C SER A 11 -3.00 -15.35 -41.12
N LEU A 12 -3.00 -16.16 -40.08
CA LEU A 12 -2.36 -16.01 -38.80
C LEU A 12 -0.84 -15.88 -39.02
N ASN A 13 -0.24 -14.72 -38.72
CA ASN A 13 1.20 -14.68 -38.50
C ASN A 13 1.48 -15.07 -37.06
N THR A 14 1.78 -16.35 -36.91
CA THR A 14 2.54 -16.95 -35.81
C THR A 14 4.01 -17.07 -36.23
N MET A 15 4.88 -17.28 -35.24
CA MET A 15 6.34 -17.47 -35.30
C MET A 15 7.13 -16.15 -35.22
N VAL A 16 8.18 -16.02 -34.40
CA VAL A 16 9.12 -17.02 -33.88
C VAL A 16 9.48 -16.69 -32.42
N GLN A 17 9.52 -17.72 -31.60
CA GLN A 17 10.16 -17.76 -30.29
C GLN A 17 11.68 -17.65 -30.45
N ASP A 18 12.36 -16.92 -29.58
CA ASP A 18 13.66 -17.36 -29.10
C ASP A 18 13.67 -17.32 -27.57
N GLU A 19 13.69 -18.53 -27.00
CA GLU A 19 14.22 -18.83 -25.68
C GLU A 19 15.75 -18.64 -25.71
N GLU A 20 16.31 -18.02 -24.67
CA GLU A 20 17.56 -18.47 -24.04
C GLU A 20 17.68 -17.67 -22.72
N SER A 21 17.52 -18.31 -21.55
CA SER A 21 18.45 -19.21 -20.86
C SER A 21 19.08 -18.46 -19.69
N GLY A 22 18.87 -19.01 -18.49
CA GLY A 22 19.61 -18.58 -17.33
C GLY A 22 21.07 -19.06 -17.35
N LEU A 23 21.71 -18.81 -16.21
CA LEU A 23 22.90 -19.46 -15.66
C LEU A 23 24.19 -18.62 -15.69
N THR A 24 24.56 -18.19 -14.47
CA THR A 24 25.90 -18.16 -13.86
C THR A 24 27.09 -17.71 -14.71
N SER A 25 27.87 -16.77 -14.19
CA SER A 25 29.14 -17.10 -13.51
C SER A 25 29.92 -15.84 -13.19
N ARG A 26 30.22 -15.70 -11.91
CA ARG A 26 31.55 -15.43 -11.33
C ARG A 26 32.66 -15.08 -12.34
N TYR A 27 33.23 -13.88 -12.18
CA TYR A 27 34.56 -13.54 -12.68
C TYR A 27 35.38 -12.98 -11.50
N GLU A 28 36.50 -13.62 -11.21
CA GLU A 28 37.47 -13.29 -10.16
C GLU A 28 38.56 -12.35 -10.69
N ASP A 29 38.97 -11.41 -9.82
CA ASP A 29 40.33 -10.95 -9.43
C ASP A 29 41.42 -10.73 -10.51
N PRO A 30 42.28 -9.70 -10.36
CA PRO A 30 43.50 -9.90 -9.57
C PRO A 30 44.03 -8.63 -8.86
N ASP A 31 44.43 -8.74 -7.59
CA ASP A 31 45.80 -8.30 -7.21
C ASP A 31 46.17 -8.78 -5.79
N GLN A 32 47.20 -9.63 -5.74
CA GLN A 32 47.87 -10.13 -4.54
C GLN A 32 49.38 -9.86 -4.67
N PRO A 33 50.07 -9.55 -3.56
CA PRO A 33 51.40 -10.15 -3.31
C PRO A 33 51.47 -10.68 -1.85
N GLN A 34 51.51 -11.99 -1.59
CA GLN A 34 52.66 -12.91 -1.39
C GLN A 34 53.68 -12.57 -0.26
N ASP A 35 53.49 -13.25 0.89
CA ASP A 35 54.42 -14.12 1.70
C ASP A 35 55.73 -13.53 2.30
N PRO A 36 56.41 -14.13 3.34
CA PRO A 36 56.34 -15.52 3.82
C PRO A 36 56.34 -15.85 5.33
N GLN A 37 55.92 -17.08 5.62
CA GLN A 37 55.99 -17.82 6.89
C GLN A 37 57.37 -18.44 7.16
N ASP A 38 57.70 -18.66 8.44
CA ASP A 38 58.57 -19.75 8.92
C ASP A 38 58.17 -20.10 10.37
N THR A 39 57.67 -21.31 10.69
CA THR A 39 58.34 -22.62 10.87
C THR A 39 58.63 -22.96 12.36
N VAL A 40 57.68 -23.71 12.94
CA VAL A 40 57.73 -24.89 13.84
C VAL A 40 58.93 -25.16 14.77
N VAL A 41 58.65 -25.47 16.07
CA VAL A 41 58.92 -26.73 16.84
C VAL A 41 59.20 -26.46 18.34
N PRO A 42 58.57 -27.20 19.29
CA PRO A 42 58.78 -27.12 20.74
C PRO A 42 59.69 -28.23 21.29
N LEU A 43 60.32 -28.02 22.46
CA LEU A 43 60.81 -29.09 23.36
C LEU A 43 60.97 -28.59 24.82
N HIS A 44 60.27 -29.25 25.75
CA HIS A 44 60.55 -29.34 27.20
C HIS A 44 61.73 -30.31 27.44
N PRO A 45 62.16 -30.66 28.68
CA PRO A 45 62.13 -30.00 30.00
C PRO A 45 63.54 -30.01 30.69
N GLU A 46 63.71 -29.38 31.86
CA GLU A 46 64.45 -29.94 33.04
C GLU A 46 64.27 -29.01 34.27
N MET A 47 63.95 -29.62 35.42
CA MET A 47 64.12 -29.17 36.83
C MET A 47 65.19 -30.10 37.44
N PRO A 48 65.84 -29.87 38.62
CA PRO A 48 65.35 -29.20 39.85
C PRO A 48 66.43 -28.23 40.43
N THR A 49 66.32 -27.56 41.58
CA THR A 49 66.41 -28.09 42.95
C THR A 49 66.36 -26.94 43.97
N ASP A 50 65.57 -27.14 45.02
CA ASP A 50 65.62 -26.61 46.40
C ASP A 50 65.89 -25.13 46.69
N ALA A 51 64.89 -24.46 47.29
CA ALA A 51 65.02 -23.83 48.62
C ALA A 51 63.68 -23.22 49.07
N ALA A 52 63.08 -23.80 50.12
CA ALA A 52 62.30 -23.06 51.13
C ALA A 52 63.27 -22.68 52.27
N PRO A 53 63.08 -21.62 53.09
CA PRO A 53 61.84 -21.23 53.78
C PRO A 53 61.58 -19.70 53.68
N THR A 54 60.50 -19.07 54.13
CA THR A 54 59.96 -19.04 55.49
C THR A 54 58.71 -18.15 55.48
N GLY A 55 57.64 -18.61 56.13
CA GLY A 55 56.68 -17.79 56.89
C GLY A 55 56.05 -16.54 56.25
N SER A 56 54.80 -16.67 55.81
CA SER A 56 53.77 -15.71 56.22
C SER A 56 52.39 -16.34 56.13
N ASN A 57 51.88 -16.74 57.29
CA ASN A 57 50.54 -17.26 57.47
C ASN A 57 49.54 -16.09 57.39
N ARG A 58 49.14 -15.73 56.16
CA ARG A 58 47.87 -15.02 55.94
C ARG A 58 46.83 -16.06 55.58
N THR A 59 46.11 -16.51 56.59
CA THR A 59 44.81 -17.17 56.46
C THR A 59 43.87 -16.30 55.61
N ARG A 60 43.92 -16.45 54.29
CA ARG A 60 42.75 -16.21 53.46
C ARG A 60 41.81 -17.34 53.80
N ARG A 61 40.83 -17.05 54.66
CA ARG A 61 39.61 -17.84 54.73
C ARG A 61 38.87 -17.65 53.41
N CYS A 62 39.35 -18.32 52.35
CA CYS A 62 38.47 -18.79 51.32
C CYS A 62 37.66 -19.89 51.99
N LEU A 63 36.55 -19.51 52.64
CA LEU A 63 35.49 -20.47 52.89
C LEU A 63 35.00 -20.87 51.50
N GLY A 64 35.59 -21.94 50.99
CA GLY A 64 35.02 -22.75 49.94
C GLY A 64 33.66 -23.23 50.42
N LYS A 65 32.64 -22.42 50.18
CA LYS A 65 31.37 -22.94 49.72
C LYS A 65 31.51 -22.99 48.22
N VAL A 66 31.66 -24.20 47.72
CA VAL A 66 31.43 -24.58 46.33
C VAL A 66 30.37 -23.66 45.76
N CYS A 67 30.67 -22.94 44.67
CA CYS A 67 29.65 -22.24 43.92
C CYS A 67 28.68 -23.29 43.36
N THR A 68 27.69 -23.70 44.15
CA THR A 68 26.47 -24.34 43.66
C THR A 68 25.55 -23.25 43.07
N ALA A 69 26.15 -22.36 42.27
CA ALA A 69 25.42 -21.37 41.48
C ALA A 69 24.98 -21.96 40.14
N ARG A 70 25.27 -23.24 39.88
CA ARG A 70 24.98 -23.89 38.59
C ARG A 70 23.48 -24.09 38.36
N GLU A 71 22.74 -24.51 39.39
CA GLU A 71 21.28 -24.72 39.33
C GLU A 71 20.47 -23.40 39.27
N PRO A 72 20.69 -22.40 40.17
CA PRO A 72 19.92 -21.16 40.14
C PRO A 72 20.30 -20.23 38.96
N CYS A 73 21.53 -20.27 38.46
CA CYS A 73 21.90 -19.51 37.25
C CYS A 73 21.30 -20.10 35.98
N VAL A 74 21.15 -21.43 35.91
CA VAL A 74 20.47 -22.08 34.77
C VAL A 74 18.98 -21.74 34.78
N LEU A 75 18.32 -21.81 35.95
CA LEU A 75 16.92 -21.41 36.08
C LEU A 75 16.70 -19.92 35.77
N ALA A 76 17.57 -19.03 36.28
CA ALA A 76 17.52 -17.61 35.94
C ALA A 76 17.75 -17.37 34.44
N GLY A 77 18.69 -18.08 33.82
CA GLY A 77 18.93 -18.03 32.37
C GLY A 77 17.72 -18.47 31.55
N ILE A 78 17.06 -19.57 31.93
CA ILE A 78 15.83 -20.05 31.28
C ILE A 78 14.71 -19.03 31.43
N LEU A 79 14.54 -18.43 32.61
CA LEU A 79 13.52 -17.39 32.84
C LEU A 79 13.79 -16.12 32.01
N ILE A 80 15.05 -15.70 31.89
CA ILE A 80 15.45 -14.56 31.07
C ILE A 80 15.22 -14.84 29.59
N LEU A 81 15.58 -16.05 29.11
CA LEU A 81 15.32 -16.46 27.73
C LEU A 81 13.82 -16.52 27.46
N MET A 82 13.03 -17.10 28.36
CA MET A 82 11.58 -17.15 28.23
C MET A 82 10.96 -15.76 28.21
N PHE A 83 11.40 -14.87 29.11
CA PHE A 83 10.95 -13.49 29.13
C PHE A 83 11.33 -12.76 27.83
N PHE A 84 12.53 -12.96 27.32
CA PHE A 84 12.97 -12.38 26.05
C PHE A 84 12.15 -12.89 24.87
N PHE A 85 11.88 -14.20 24.78
CA PHE A 85 11.01 -14.76 23.73
C PHE A 85 9.56 -14.30 23.86
N LEU A 86 9.03 -14.17 25.08
CA LEU A 86 7.69 -13.63 25.34
C LEU A 86 7.62 -12.14 24.97
N PHE A 87 8.61 -11.33 25.34
CA PHE A 87 8.67 -9.91 24.98
C PHE A 87 8.92 -9.70 23.47
N ALA A 88 9.79 -10.49 22.85
CA ALA A 88 10.04 -10.44 21.41
C ALA A 88 8.80 -10.90 20.62
N GLY A 89 8.11 -11.94 21.07
CA GLY A 89 6.84 -12.38 20.49
C GLY A 89 5.73 -11.34 20.67
N LEU A 90 5.59 -10.77 21.87
CA LEU A 90 4.59 -9.74 22.17
C LEU A 90 4.83 -8.45 21.38
N SER A 91 6.07 -8.02 21.24
CA SER A 91 6.43 -6.84 20.42
C SER A 91 6.18 -7.08 18.93
N ALA A 92 6.35 -8.30 18.42
CA ALA A 92 5.99 -8.64 17.04
C ALA A 92 4.47 -8.62 16.79
N VAL A 93 3.66 -9.00 17.78
CA VAL A 93 2.18 -8.95 17.68
C VAL A 93 1.66 -7.51 17.79
N LEU A 94 2.28 -6.68 18.62
CA LEU A 94 1.89 -5.26 18.79
C LEU A 94 2.44 -4.33 17.71
N GLY A 95 3.42 -4.80 16.91
CA GLY A 95 4.08 -4.04 15.86
C GLY A 95 3.47 -4.18 14.46
N GLN A 96 2.39 -4.96 14.29
CA GLN A 96 1.71 -5.03 13.00
C GLN A 96 0.97 -3.73 12.72
N LYS A 97 1.64 -2.83 12.00
CA LYS A 97 0.98 -1.70 11.34
C LYS A 97 0.09 -2.30 10.27
N ALA A 98 -1.22 -2.33 10.51
CA ALA A 98 -2.18 -2.78 9.52
C ALA A 98 -1.95 -1.96 8.24
N ALA A 99 -1.53 -2.62 7.17
CA ALA A 99 -1.47 -1.99 5.87
C ALA A 99 -2.89 -1.50 5.55
N PRO A 100 -3.07 -0.27 5.04
CA PRO A 100 -4.39 0.19 4.64
C PRO A 100 -4.93 -0.80 3.60
N VAL A 101 -6.04 -1.45 3.95
CA VAL A 101 -6.69 -2.38 3.03
C VAL A 101 -7.24 -1.53 1.89
N LEU A 102 -6.67 -1.71 0.70
CA LEU A 102 -7.10 -1.09 -0.55
C LEU A 102 -8.41 -1.76 -1.04
N ALA A 103 -9.42 -1.80 -0.20
CA ALA A 103 -10.74 -2.36 -0.51
C ALA A 103 -11.79 -1.25 -0.57
N CYS A 104 -12.83 -1.50 -1.36
CA CYS A 104 -13.99 -0.64 -1.38
C CYS A 104 -14.83 -0.80 -0.10
N PRO A 105 -15.55 0.26 0.34
CA PRO A 105 -16.45 0.15 1.47
C PRO A 105 -17.53 -0.91 1.24
N TYR A 106 -18.18 -1.32 2.33
CA TYR A 106 -19.34 -2.21 2.28
C TYR A 106 -20.45 -1.61 1.41
N GLU A 107 -21.12 -2.42 0.58
CA GLU A 107 -22.10 -2.02 -0.46
C GLU A 107 -21.53 -1.19 -1.65
N TRP A 108 -20.20 -1.16 -1.82
CA TRP A 108 -19.58 -0.53 -3.00
C TRP A 108 -18.96 -1.57 -3.92
N VAL A 109 -19.03 -1.31 -5.22
CA VAL A 109 -18.47 -2.19 -6.25
C VAL A 109 -17.12 -1.64 -6.69
N GLY A 110 -16.06 -2.45 -6.54
CA GLY A 110 -14.71 -2.08 -6.93
C GLY A 110 -14.36 -2.53 -8.34
N TYR A 111 -13.84 -1.62 -9.17
CA TYR A 111 -13.24 -1.94 -10.46
C TYR A 111 -12.04 -1.03 -10.75
N ARG A 112 -10.88 -1.63 -11.07
CA ARG A 112 -9.64 -0.93 -11.44
C ARG A 112 -9.25 0.22 -10.49
N ASN A 113 -9.21 -0.05 -9.20
CA ASN A 113 -8.87 0.92 -8.14
C ASN A 113 -9.86 2.09 -8.01
N VAL A 114 -11.08 1.93 -8.49
CA VAL A 114 -12.19 2.87 -8.27
C VAL A 114 -13.33 2.11 -7.60
N CYS A 115 -13.92 2.71 -6.59
CA CYS A 115 -15.12 2.22 -5.92
C CYS A 115 -16.32 2.98 -6.42
N TYR A 116 -17.37 2.25 -6.78
CA TYR A 116 -18.63 2.80 -7.27
C TYR A 116 -19.78 2.47 -6.31
N TYR A 117 -20.61 3.46 -6.04
CA TYR A 117 -21.89 3.27 -5.34
C TYR A 117 -23.02 3.60 -6.31
N LEU A 118 -24.01 2.71 -6.39
CA LEU A 118 -25.16 2.87 -7.26
C LEU A 118 -26.36 3.09 -6.36
N SER A 119 -26.96 4.28 -6.44
CA SER A 119 -28.14 4.55 -5.64
C SER A 119 -29.33 3.73 -6.13
N GLY A 120 -30.15 3.27 -5.20
CA GLY A 120 -31.40 2.59 -5.52
C GLY A 120 -32.43 3.53 -6.15
N ARG A 121 -33.53 2.99 -6.70
CA ARG A 121 -34.62 3.81 -7.30
C ARG A 121 -35.29 4.75 -6.29
N GLN A 122 -35.23 4.43 -5.01
CA GLN A 122 -35.81 5.25 -3.95
C GLN A 122 -34.88 6.42 -3.56
N GLU A 123 -33.59 6.33 -3.90
CA GLU A 123 -32.57 7.35 -3.63
C GLU A 123 -32.31 8.16 -4.91
N GLN A 124 -33.28 9.01 -5.25
CA GLN A 124 -33.24 9.82 -6.46
C GLN A 124 -33.47 11.30 -6.18
N GLY A 125 -32.78 12.15 -6.93
CA GLY A 125 -32.87 13.61 -6.74
C GLY A 125 -32.29 14.38 -7.91
N SER A 126 -32.17 15.70 -7.72
CA SER A 126 -31.49 16.57 -8.68
C SER A 126 -30.00 16.22 -8.75
N TRP A 127 -29.32 16.70 -9.78
CA TRP A 127 -27.88 16.48 -9.93
C TRP A 127 -27.08 17.04 -8.75
N ASN A 128 -27.42 18.25 -8.28
CA ASN A 128 -26.75 18.87 -7.13
C ASN A 128 -26.97 18.05 -5.85
N TRP A 129 -28.22 17.64 -5.59
CA TRP A 129 -28.52 16.82 -4.42
C TRP A 129 -27.76 15.50 -4.45
N SER A 130 -27.66 14.88 -5.64
CA SER A 130 -26.92 13.63 -5.84
C SER A 130 -25.41 13.80 -5.60
N GLN A 131 -24.84 14.92 -6.06
CA GLN A 131 -23.44 15.27 -5.79
C GLN A 131 -23.19 15.48 -4.28
N GLU A 132 -24.12 16.12 -3.57
CA GLU A 132 -24.06 16.26 -2.11
C GLU A 132 -24.10 14.88 -1.43
N GLN A 133 -24.99 13.97 -1.84
CA GLN A 133 -25.03 12.60 -1.31
C GLN A 133 -23.68 11.88 -1.51
N CYS A 134 -23.10 11.92 -2.71
CA CYS A 134 -21.77 11.34 -2.94
C CYS A 134 -20.71 11.96 -2.03
N THR A 135 -20.78 13.27 -1.80
CA THR A 135 -19.83 13.98 -0.93
C THR A 135 -19.91 13.48 0.52
N THR A 136 -21.11 13.13 1.02
CA THR A 136 -21.25 12.53 2.37
C THR A 136 -20.50 11.21 2.53
N HIS A 137 -20.25 10.49 1.43
CA HIS A 137 -19.47 9.25 1.42
C HIS A 137 -17.97 9.45 1.12
N GLY A 138 -17.49 10.71 1.11
CA GLY A 138 -16.13 11.06 0.68
C GLY A 138 -15.89 10.70 -0.79
N ALA A 139 -16.91 10.85 -1.62
CA ALA A 139 -16.90 10.55 -3.05
C ALA A 139 -17.45 11.74 -3.86
N SER A 140 -17.46 11.60 -5.18
CA SER A 140 -18.15 12.52 -6.10
C SER A 140 -19.08 11.74 -7.01
N LEU A 141 -19.98 12.40 -7.72
CA LEU A 141 -20.68 11.77 -8.84
C LEU A 141 -19.66 11.18 -9.80
N ALA A 142 -19.95 9.99 -10.31
CA ALA A 142 -19.03 9.21 -11.10
C ALA A 142 -18.62 9.97 -12.37
N THR A 143 -17.37 10.43 -12.39
CA THR A 143 -16.82 11.13 -13.54
C THR A 143 -16.23 10.08 -14.47
N VAL A 144 -16.95 9.80 -15.54
CA VAL A 144 -16.54 8.81 -16.54
C VAL A 144 -15.64 9.50 -17.54
N THR A 145 -14.34 9.18 -17.52
CA THR A 145 -13.35 9.83 -18.42
C THR A 145 -12.76 8.88 -19.47
N ARG A 146 -13.06 7.59 -19.36
CA ARG A 146 -12.53 6.54 -20.23
C ARG A 146 -13.64 5.58 -20.66
N ASP A 147 -13.52 5.04 -21.88
CA ASP A 147 -14.54 4.13 -22.44
C ASP A 147 -14.76 2.88 -21.60
N TRP A 148 -13.71 2.35 -20.97
CA TRP A 148 -13.87 1.17 -20.11
C TRP A 148 -14.66 1.47 -18.84
N GLU A 149 -14.59 2.69 -18.31
CA GLU A 149 -15.38 3.12 -17.14
C GLU A 149 -16.86 3.16 -17.54
N LEU A 150 -17.15 3.75 -18.71
CA LEU A 150 -18.49 3.82 -19.25
C LEU A 150 -19.09 2.43 -19.48
N ASN A 151 -18.34 1.54 -20.14
CA ASN A 151 -18.79 0.18 -20.43
C ASN A 151 -19.04 -0.63 -19.16
N PHE A 152 -18.21 -0.44 -18.13
CA PHE A 152 -18.43 -1.06 -16.83
C PHE A 152 -19.72 -0.56 -16.17
N LEU A 153 -19.97 0.75 -16.15
CA LEU A 153 -21.17 1.31 -15.53
C LEU A 153 -22.47 0.94 -16.25
N ARG A 154 -22.44 0.77 -17.58
CA ARG A 154 -23.57 0.27 -18.36
C ARG A 154 -23.98 -1.15 -17.93
N GLN A 155 -22.99 -2.02 -17.74
CA GLN A 155 -23.21 -3.40 -17.31
C GLN A 155 -23.65 -3.49 -15.84
N LEU A 156 -23.23 -2.52 -15.02
CA LEU A 156 -23.49 -2.54 -13.59
C LEU A 156 -24.87 -2.01 -13.20
N LYS A 157 -25.49 -1.12 -14.00
CA LYS A 157 -26.77 -0.50 -13.63
C LYS A 157 -27.97 -1.39 -13.98
N ASP A 158 -28.91 -1.51 -13.05
CA ASP A 158 -30.16 -2.29 -13.22
C ASP A 158 -31.24 -1.54 -14.01
N SER A 159 -30.91 -1.05 -15.22
CA SER A 159 -31.78 -0.30 -16.17
C SER A 159 -32.18 1.13 -15.83
N ALA A 160 -31.98 1.60 -14.59
CA ALA A 160 -32.34 2.98 -14.24
C ALA A 160 -31.38 3.99 -14.87
N ASP A 161 -31.93 5.13 -15.28
CA ASP A 161 -31.13 6.25 -15.75
C ASP A 161 -30.48 6.97 -14.57
N SER A 162 -29.16 7.04 -14.55
CA SER A 162 -28.43 7.56 -13.38
C SER A 162 -27.57 8.76 -13.74
N TRP A 163 -27.53 9.75 -12.84
CA TRP A 163 -26.64 10.90 -12.96
C TRP A 163 -25.17 10.50 -13.02
N LEU A 164 -24.41 11.22 -13.86
CA LEU A 164 -22.95 11.16 -13.94
C LEU A 164 -22.34 12.48 -13.50
N GLY A 165 -21.07 12.44 -13.12
CA GLY A 165 -20.26 13.58 -12.70
C GLY A 165 -19.80 14.47 -13.85
N LEU A 166 -20.68 14.76 -14.81
CA LEU A 166 -20.40 15.63 -15.95
C LEU A 166 -21.51 16.68 -16.09
N ARG A 167 -21.09 17.92 -16.33
CA ARG A 167 -21.97 19.05 -16.54
C ARG A 167 -21.49 19.92 -17.70
N ARG A 168 -22.42 20.40 -18.52
CA ARG A 168 -22.16 21.34 -19.59
C ARG A 168 -22.10 22.77 -19.04
N GLN A 169 -21.05 23.49 -19.39
CA GLN A 169 -20.92 24.91 -19.13
C GLN A 169 -20.56 25.62 -20.45
N GLY A 170 -21.53 26.34 -21.02
CA GLY A 170 -21.45 26.82 -22.40
C GLY A 170 -21.39 25.64 -23.38
N GLU A 171 -20.39 25.61 -24.24
CA GLU A 171 -20.22 24.54 -25.24
C GLU A 171 -19.41 23.34 -24.71
N ARG A 172 -18.82 23.43 -23.51
CA ARG A 172 -17.89 22.42 -22.99
C ARG A 172 -18.54 21.56 -21.92
N LEU A 173 -18.17 20.28 -21.89
CA LEU A 173 -18.45 19.39 -20.78
C LEU A 173 -17.30 19.45 -19.77
N LEU A 174 -17.66 19.56 -18.49
CA LEU A 174 -16.74 19.61 -17.37
C LEU A 174 -17.05 18.48 -16.39
N CYS A 175 -15.99 17.94 -15.81
CA CYS A 175 -16.02 17.03 -14.68
C CYS A 175 -16.44 17.77 -13.39
N VAL A 176 -16.77 17.03 -12.33
CA VAL A 176 -17.14 17.61 -11.02
C VAL A 176 -16.03 18.52 -10.46
N ASP A 177 -14.77 18.19 -10.73
CA ASP A 177 -13.59 18.97 -10.32
C ASP A 177 -13.33 20.21 -11.19
N GLY A 178 -14.19 20.48 -12.19
CA GLY A 178 -14.05 21.58 -13.13
C GLY A 178 -13.07 21.31 -14.28
N SER A 179 -12.40 20.16 -14.30
CA SER A 179 -11.53 19.79 -15.41
C SER A 179 -12.35 19.54 -16.69
N PRO A 180 -11.80 19.83 -17.89
CA PRO A 180 -12.50 19.57 -19.14
C PRO A 180 -12.64 18.07 -19.38
N PHE A 181 -13.84 17.65 -19.76
CA PHE A 181 -14.10 16.28 -20.17
C PHE A 181 -13.35 15.95 -21.47
N LYS A 182 -12.65 14.82 -21.49
CA LYS A 182 -12.04 14.28 -22.71
C LYS A 182 -13.12 13.47 -23.44
N GLU A 183 -13.61 14.00 -24.56
CA GLU A 183 -14.62 13.39 -25.41
C GLU A 183 -14.15 12.04 -25.98
N THR A 184 -14.26 11.00 -25.16
CA THR A 184 -13.95 9.60 -25.50
C THR A 184 -15.19 8.89 -26.05
N PHE A 185 -16.37 9.38 -25.71
CA PHE A 185 -17.66 8.91 -26.18
C PHE A 185 -18.62 10.06 -26.48
N LEU A 186 -19.64 9.79 -27.29
CA LEU A 186 -20.67 10.76 -27.66
C LEU A 186 -21.66 10.98 -26.51
N VAL A 187 -21.98 12.24 -26.23
CA VAL A 187 -23.03 12.65 -25.30
C VAL A 187 -24.19 13.27 -26.09
N GLN A 188 -25.37 12.67 -25.98
CA GLN A 188 -26.56 13.09 -26.72
C GLN A 188 -27.27 14.29 -26.07
N GLY A 189 -27.71 15.23 -26.90
CA GLY A 189 -28.48 16.39 -26.48
C GLY A 189 -27.65 17.58 -25.98
N HIS A 190 -28.35 18.67 -25.67
CA HIS A 190 -27.76 19.99 -25.41
C HIS A 190 -28.13 20.56 -24.04
N ALA A 191 -28.68 19.74 -23.14
CA ALA A 191 -29.00 20.18 -21.79
C ALA A 191 -27.75 20.18 -20.89
N GLU A 192 -27.93 20.65 -19.64
CA GLU A 192 -26.82 20.96 -18.74
C GLU A 192 -26.21 19.71 -18.07
N CYS A 193 -27.02 18.79 -17.52
CA CYS A 193 -26.51 17.69 -16.71
C CYS A 193 -26.53 16.35 -17.45
N VAL A 194 -25.45 15.58 -17.31
CA VAL A 194 -25.25 14.31 -18.01
C VAL A 194 -25.70 13.12 -17.17
N TYR A 195 -26.31 12.14 -17.81
CA TYR A 195 -26.75 10.89 -17.20
C TYR A 195 -26.54 9.71 -18.15
N LEU A 196 -26.48 8.50 -17.57
CA LEU A 196 -26.50 7.25 -18.32
C LEU A 196 -27.94 6.94 -18.75
N ASN A 197 -28.19 6.82 -20.05
CA ASN A 197 -29.49 6.51 -20.65
C ASN A 197 -29.45 5.13 -21.32
N GLY A 198 -29.86 4.06 -20.63
CA GLY A 198 -29.63 2.70 -21.12
C GLY A 198 -28.15 2.45 -21.49
N GLU A 199 -27.90 2.10 -22.75
CA GLU A 199 -26.55 1.92 -23.34
C GLU A 199 -25.91 3.23 -23.82
N ASP A 200 -26.58 4.37 -23.75
CA ASP A 200 -26.07 5.66 -24.23
C ASP A 200 -25.79 6.64 -23.06
N VAL A 201 -25.18 7.78 -23.42
CA VAL A 201 -25.00 8.91 -22.51
C VAL A 201 -25.77 10.10 -23.08
N ALA A 202 -26.58 10.75 -22.25
CA ALA A 202 -27.44 11.84 -22.66
C ALA A 202 -27.43 12.99 -21.66
N THR A 203 -27.98 14.13 -22.08
CA THR A 203 -28.15 15.32 -21.23
C THR A 203 -29.61 15.55 -20.88
N SER A 204 -29.87 16.06 -19.68
CA SER A 204 -31.19 16.55 -19.28
C SER A 204 -31.09 17.72 -18.29
N SER A 205 -32.23 18.30 -17.92
CA SER A 205 -32.28 19.34 -16.89
C SER A 205 -31.74 18.81 -15.56
N CYS A 206 -30.84 19.55 -14.92
CA CYS A 206 -30.24 19.17 -13.63
C CYS A 206 -31.27 19.01 -12.49
N GLN A 207 -32.49 19.52 -12.66
CA GLN A 207 -33.57 19.40 -11.68
C GLN A 207 -34.37 18.09 -11.79
N GLN A 208 -34.12 17.28 -12.82
CA GLN A 208 -34.81 16.00 -12.95
C GLN A 208 -34.47 15.10 -11.77
N SER A 209 -35.45 14.37 -11.24
CA SER A 209 -35.20 13.37 -10.22
C SER A 209 -34.71 12.07 -10.88
N ARG A 210 -33.48 11.66 -10.57
CA ARG A 210 -32.88 10.40 -11.06
C ARG A 210 -32.01 9.76 -9.96
N PRO A 211 -31.85 8.44 -9.98
CA PRO A 211 -30.75 7.78 -9.28
C PRO A 211 -29.39 8.34 -9.69
N TYR A 212 -28.35 7.99 -8.98
CA TYR A 212 -27.02 8.52 -9.19
C TYR A 212 -25.95 7.47 -8.93
N ILE A 213 -24.79 7.67 -9.53
CA ILE A 213 -23.62 6.82 -9.31
C ILE A 213 -22.54 7.68 -8.69
N CYS A 214 -22.00 7.27 -7.54
CA CYS A 214 -20.82 7.88 -6.94
C CYS A 214 -19.56 7.11 -7.33
N SER A 215 -18.42 7.78 -7.35
CA SER A 215 -17.11 7.15 -7.49
C SER A 215 -16.07 7.78 -6.58
N LYS A 216 -15.14 6.96 -6.09
CA LYS A 216 -13.90 7.42 -5.42
C LYS A 216 -12.75 6.46 -5.69
N ALA A 217 -11.53 6.98 -5.76
CA ALA A 217 -10.34 6.16 -5.90
C ALA A 217 -10.08 5.36 -4.61
N VAL A 218 -9.62 4.13 -4.77
CA VAL A 218 -9.16 3.30 -3.65
C VAL A 218 -7.91 3.94 -3.06
N GLY A 219 -7.94 4.24 -1.77
CA GLY A 219 -6.81 4.88 -1.08
C GLY A 219 -6.73 6.41 -1.22
N ALA A 220 -7.77 7.07 -1.74
CA ALA A 220 -7.90 8.52 -1.62
C ALA A 220 -8.04 8.88 -0.13
N ALA A 221 -7.01 9.53 0.44
CA ALA A 221 -7.12 10.13 1.76
C ALA A 221 -8.15 11.28 1.69
N PRO A 222 -8.97 11.49 2.73
CA PRO A 222 -9.81 12.69 2.79
C PRO A 222 -8.89 13.92 2.74
N GLU A 223 -9.21 14.87 1.86
CA GLU A 223 -8.58 16.19 1.92
C GLU A 223 -8.93 16.81 3.28
N ASN A 224 -7.97 16.79 4.19
CA ASN A 224 -8.09 17.46 5.47
C ASN A 224 -8.34 18.94 5.21
N GLY A 225 -9.53 19.41 5.61
CA GLY A 225 -9.74 20.83 5.85
C GLY A 225 -8.64 21.35 6.78
N GLY A 226 -8.09 22.51 6.43
CA GLY A 226 -6.97 23.14 7.12
C GLY A 226 -7.20 23.27 8.62
N GLY A 227 -6.64 22.34 9.37
CA GLY A 227 -6.37 22.47 10.79
C GLY A 227 -4.88 22.75 10.95
N GLU A 228 -4.55 24.02 11.12
CA GLU A 228 -3.22 24.49 11.47
C GLU A 228 -2.76 23.78 12.75
N THR A 229 -1.83 22.85 12.60
CA THR A 229 -1.21 22.16 13.74
C THR A 229 -0.11 23.05 14.27
N THR A 230 -0.49 23.98 15.15
CA THR A 230 0.45 24.72 15.99
C THR A 230 1.14 23.73 16.92
N PHE A 231 2.40 23.40 16.63
CA PHE A 231 3.27 22.70 17.55
C PHE A 231 3.57 23.62 18.75
N PRO A 232 3.47 23.16 20.01
CA PRO A 232 3.92 23.94 21.14
C PRO A 232 5.45 24.05 21.12
N VAL A 233 5.95 25.27 20.93
CA VAL A 233 7.35 25.61 21.18
C VAL A 233 7.58 25.48 22.68
N LEU A 234 8.46 24.57 23.09
CA LEU A 234 9.00 24.57 24.46
C LEU A 234 9.94 25.77 24.59
N ASP A 235 9.50 26.79 25.33
CA ASP A 235 10.40 27.85 25.80
C ASP A 235 11.29 27.30 26.91
N THR A 236 12.56 27.05 26.58
CA THR A 236 13.62 26.98 27.59
C THR A 236 13.99 28.39 28.01
N GLY A 237 13.46 28.81 29.16
CA GLY A 237 13.83 30.08 29.80
C GLY A 237 15.33 30.14 30.11
N GLY A 238 16.03 31.05 29.43
CA GLY A 238 17.40 31.45 29.75
C GLY A 238 17.39 32.77 30.51
N SER A 239 17.79 32.71 31.78
CA SER A 239 18.07 33.84 32.66
C SER A 239 19.37 34.54 32.24
N SER A 240 19.34 35.87 32.19
CA SER A 240 20.56 36.68 32.25
C SER A 240 20.31 37.89 33.16
N HIS A 241 21.09 37.92 34.24
CA HIS A 241 21.42 39.08 35.05
C HIS A 241 22.24 40.10 34.26
#